data_AF-A0A4P9Y2A9-F1
#
_entry.id   AF-A0A4P9Y2A9-F1
#
_cell.length_a   1.000
_cell.length_b   1.000
_cell.length_c   1.000
_cell.angle_alpha   90.00
_cell.angle_beta   90.00
_cell.angle_gamma   90.00
#
_symmetry.space_group_name_H-M   'P 1'
#
loop_
_entity.id
_entity.type
_entity.pdbx_description
1 polymer ?
#
loop_
_entity_poly.entity_id
_entity_poly.type
_entity_poly.pdbx_seq_one_letter_code
_entity_poly.pdbx_strand_id
1 'polypeptide(L)'
;MSLRLLQRSSWSPHLRTLARTYTSSSRISPSRATRPAPSNPFAAATGGTLAGKSSSSNVPLIEDDARDWSRSFHGLSTEPFSEEVASKLLAPINPKDIEVKPDGLIYLPEIKYRRILNSAFGPGGWGLAPRSEHSVSSKTVSREYALVALGRFVSQARGEQDYFDPDGLATASEGCKSNALMRCCKDLGIASELWDPSFIRSFKAEHAAQVMTEHFTTQKRRMLWRRKDGRLEYPYKEL
;
A
#
# COMPACT_ATOMS: atom_id res chain seq x y z
N MET A 1 24.47 -8.04 -77.29
CA MET A 1 23.63 -7.58 -76.16
C MET A 1 22.38 -8.44 -76.11
N SER A 2 22.15 -9.06 -74.95
CA SER A 2 21.41 -10.31 -74.73
C SER A 2 19.87 -10.25 -74.82
N LEU A 3 19.34 -11.32 -75.44
CA LEU A 3 18.22 -12.23 -75.07
C LEU A 3 16.86 -11.71 -74.57
N ARG A 4 15.83 -12.26 -75.22
CA ARG A 4 14.39 -12.32 -74.88
C ARG A 4 14.07 -13.48 -73.90
N LEU A 5 12.80 -13.47 -73.42
CA LEU A 5 11.92 -14.60 -73.00
C LEU A 5 12.19 -15.17 -71.59
N LEU A 6 11.23 -15.54 -70.70
CA LEU A 6 9.85 -16.05 -70.82
C LEU A 6 9.07 -15.95 -69.47
N GLN A 7 7.78 -15.67 -69.58
CA GLN A 7 6.58 -16.30 -68.95
C GLN A 7 6.48 -16.74 -67.46
N ARG A 8 5.30 -16.37 -66.90
CA ARG A 8 4.31 -17.16 -66.10
C ARG A 8 4.73 -17.52 -64.65
N SER A 9 3.86 -17.60 -63.64
CA SER A 9 2.39 -17.65 -63.56
C SER A 9 1.94 -17.50 -62.10
N SER A 10 0.86 -16.73 -61.89
CA SER A 10 -0.32 -16.99 -61.03
C SER A 10 -0.18 -17.75 -59.69
N TRP A 11 -0.74 -17.17 -58.61
CA TRP A 11 -1.96 -17.65 -57.94
C TRP A 11 -2.37 -16.66 -56.82
N SER A 12 -3.61 -16.16 -56.91
CA SER A 12 -4.40 -15.70 -55.77
C SER A 12 -5.33 -16.84 -55.36
N PRO A 13 -5.86 -16.81 -54.13
CA PRO A 13 -7.30 -16.62 -54.08
C PRO A 13 -7.76 -15.61 -53.04
N HIS A 14 -8.68 -14.76 -53.49
CA HIS A 14 -9.73 -14.13 -52.71
C HIS A 14 -10.48 -15.14 -51.83
N LEU A 15 -11.04 -14.68 -50.71
CA LEU A 15 -12.45 -14.89 -50.30
C LEU A 15 -12.77 -13.83 -49.21
N ARG A 16 -13.37 -12.71 -49.61
CA ARG A 16 -14.79 -12.36 -49.37
C ARG A 16 -15.20 -12.34 -47.89
N THR A 17 -15.11 -11.14 -47.32
CA THR A 17 -15.82 -10.72 -46.11
C THR A 17 -17.33 -10.80 -46.33
N LEU A 18 -18.01 -11.69 -45.58
CA LEU A 18 -19.46 -11.68 -45.46
C LEU A 18 -19.85 -10.88 -44.21
N ALA A 19 -20.46 -9.72 -44.43
CA ALA A 19 -21.23 -9.02 -43.43
C ALA A 19 -22.47 -9.86 -43.09
N ARG A 20 -22.71 -10.12 -41.81
CA ARG A 20 -23.93 -10.75 -41.31
C ARG A 20 -24.56 -9.84 -40.27
N THR A 21 -25.47 -8.99 -40.75
CA THR A 21 -26.47 -8.33 -39.93
C THR A 21 -27.48 -9.38 -39.46
N TYR A 22 -27.69 -9.46 -38.15
CA TYR A 22 -28.89 -10.08 -37.58
C TYR A 22 -29.70 -9.04 -36.85
N THR A 23 -30.91 -8.83 -37.37
CA THR A 23 -32.02 -8.25 -36.62
C THR A 23 -32.92 -9.41 -36.22
N SER A 24 -33.16 -9.61 -34.93
CA SER A 24 -34.37 -10.29 -34.45
C SER A 24 -34.82 -9.63 -33.16
N SER A 25 -36.03 -9.07 -33.22
CA SER A 25 -36.76 -8.51 -32.11
C SER A 25 -37.49 -9.62 -31.35
N SER A 26 -37.44 -9.60 -30.02
CA SER A 26 -38.53 -10.10 -29.18
C SER A 26 -38.43 -9.48 -27.78
N ARG A 27 -39.48 -8.75 -27.41
CA ARG A 27 -39.77 -8.28 -26.04
C ARG A 27 -40.28 -9.46 -25.20
N ILE A 28 -39.93 -9.49 -23.90
CA ILE A 28 -40.81 -9.80 -22.75
C ILE A 28 -40.05 -9.41 -21.45
N SER A 29 -40.84 -8.97 -20.47
CA SER A 29 -40.61 -8.09 -19.31
C SER A 29 -39.80 -8.67 -18.11
N PRO A 30 -39.44 -7.83 -17.10
CA PRO A 30 -38.49 -8.20 -16.04
C PRO A 30 -39.17 -8.80 -14.80
N SER A 31 -38.63 -9.90 -14.27
CA SER A 31 -39.02 -10.43 -12.96
C SER A 31 -38.11 -9.89 -11.85
N ARG A 32 -38.71 -9.07 -11.01
CA ARG A 32 -38.26 -8.54 -9.71
C ARG A 32 -37.66 -9.64 -8.81
N ALA A 33 -36.38 -9.52 -8.46
CA ALA A 33 -35.75 -10.31 -7.40
C ALA A 33 -35.95 -9.60 -6.05
N THR A 34 -36.67 -10.26 -5.16
CA THR A 34 -37.02 -9.79 -3.81
C THR A 34 -35.85 -9.99 -2.85
N ARG A 35 -35.42 -8.90 -2.22
CA ARG A 35 -34.39 -8.83 -1.17
C ARG A 35 -35.00 -9.29 0.17
N PRO A 36 -34.43 -10.25 0.91
CA PRO A 36 -34.83 -10.49 2.29
C PRO A 36 -34.07 -9.52 3.22
N ALA A 37 -34.83 -8.81 4.04
CA ALA A 37 -34.33 -8.03 5.17
C ALA A 37 -34.07 -8.96 6.37
N PRO A 38 -32.99 -8.80 7.14
CA PRO A 38 -32.92 -9.36 8.47
C PRO A 38 -33.73 -8.51 9.45
N SER A 39 -34.73 -9.14 10.05
CA SER A 39 -35.58 -8.63 11.13
C SER A 39 -34.82 -8.58 12.45
N ASN A 40 -34.74 -7.40 13.06
CA ASN A 40 -34.54 -7.26 14.50
C ASN A 40 -35.89 -7.45 15.21
N PRO A 41 -35.94 -8.26 16.28
CA PRO A 41 -36.81 -7.97 17.41
C PRO A 41 -35.94 -7.71 18.64
N PHE A 42 -35.83 -6.43 18.99
CA PHE A 42 -35.48 -6.01 20.34
C PHE A 42 -36.65 -6.37 21.25
N ALA A 43 -36.48 -7.38 22.10
CA ALA A 43 -37.35 -7.65 23.23
C ALA A 43 -36.57 -7.35 24.51
N ALA A 44 -37.08 -6.38 25.25
CA ALA A 44 -36.64 -6.02 26.58
C ALA A 44 -36.85 -7.19 27.56
N ALA A 45 -35.84 -7.44 28.40
CA ALA A 45 -36.00 -8.19 29.63
C ALA A 45 -35.18 -7.52 30.75
N THR A 46 -35.93 -7.06 31.74
CA THR A 46 -35.56 -6.36 32.95
C THR A 46 -34.88 -7.30 33.96
N GLY A 47 -33.96 -6.75 34.76
CA GLY A 47 -33.74 -7.20 36.15
C GLY A 47 -32.43 -7.94 36.42
N GLY A 48 -31.52 -7.28 37.16
CA GLY A 48 -30.27 -7.89 37.64
C GLY A 48 -29.40 -6.93 38.43
N THR A 49 -29.92 -6.43 39.55
CA THR A 49 -29.22 -5.58 40.52
C THR A 49 -28.10 -6.36 41.20
N LEU A 50 -26.83 -5.95 41.03
CA LEU A 50 -25.74 -6.30 41.95
C LEU A 50 -24.86 -5.07 42.20
N ALA A 51 -25.08 -4.48 43.37
CA ALA A 51 -24.33 -3.36 43.90
C ALA A 51 -22.91 -3.79 44.28
N GLY A 52 -21.90 -3.30 43.55
CA GLY A 52 -20.50 -3.29 43.95
C GLY A 52 -20.08 -1.87 44.32
N LYS A 53 -19.85 -1.62 45.61
CA LYS A 53 -19.37 -0.34 46.14
C LYS A 53 -17.97 -0.04 45.60
N SER A 54 -17.84 0.99 44.75
CA SER A 54 -16.56 1.65 44.48
C SER A 54 -16.53 2.99 45.22
N SER A 55 -15.60 3.10 46.16
CA SER A 55 -15.28 4.30 46.93
C SER A 55 -14.94 5.47 46.00
N SER A 56 -15.80 6.50 45.98
CA SER A 56 -15.59 7.76 45.29
C SER A 56 -14.65 8.65 46.10
N SER A 57 -13.35 8.58 45.82
CA SER A 57 -12.41 9.65 46.13
C SER A 57 -12.69 10.80 45.17
N ASN A 58 -13.39 11.82 45.66
CA ASN A 58 -13.72 13.04 44.93
C ASN A 58 -12.47 13.92 44.83
N VAL A 59 -11.58 13.59 43.88
CA VAL A 59 -10.51 14.49 43.44
C VAL A 59 -11.07 15.26 42.26
N PRO A 60 -11.04 16.61 42.25
CA PRO A 60 -11.47 17.37 41.08
C PRO A 60 -10.62 16.94 39.88
N LEU A 61 -11.27 16.32 38.90
CA LEU A 61 -10.66 16.04 37.61
C LEU A 61 -10.41 17.40 36.96
N ILE A 62 -9.16 17.84 36.96
CA ILE A 62 -8.68 18.72 35.91
C ILE A 62 -9.04 17.98 34.62
N GLU A 63 -9.95 18.55 33.82
CA GLU A 63 -10.20 18.12 32.44
C GLU A 63 -8.91 18.39 31.65
N ASP A 64 -7.91 17.55 31.89
CA ASP A 64 -6.72 17.50 31.09
C ASP A 64 -7.19 16.89 29.77
N ASP A 65 -7.41 17.76 28.79
CA ASP A 65 -7.90 17.49 27.43
C ASP A 65 -6.85 16.69 26.61
N ALA A 66 -6.05 15.87 27.31
CA ALA A 66 -5.07 14.92 26.82
C ALA A 66 -5.82 13.77 26.13
N ARG A 67 -6.17 14.01 24.87
CA ARG A 67 -6.86 13.04 24.01
C ARG A 67 -6.06 11.74 23.91
N ASP A 68 -6.69 10.64 24.30
CA ASP A 68 -6.11 9.30 24.16
C ASP A 68 -6.18 8.82 22.70
N TRP A 69 -5.05 8.97 21.99
CA TRP A 69 -4.89 8.53 20.61
C TRP A 69 -4.90 7.00 20.44
N SER A 70 -4.85 6.22 21.52
CA SER A 70 -4.95 4.75 21.44
C SER A 70 -6.34 4.28 21.00
N ARG A 71 -7.38 5.11 21.18
CA ARG A 71 -8.78 4.78 20.83
C ARG A 71 -9.50 5.86 20.01
N SER A 72 -9.08 7.11 20.10
CA SER A 72 -9.73 8.24 19.41
C SER A 72 -9.64 8.19 17.88
N PHE A 73 -10.68 8.69 17.20
CA PHE A 73 -10.74 8.98 15.75
C PHE A 73 -10.99 10.48 15.49
N HIS A 74 -10.64 11.33 16.46
CA HIS A 74 -10.90 12.77 16.40
C HIS A 74 -10.36 13.42 15.11
N GLY A 75 -11.18 14.25 14.47
CA GLY A 75 -10.82 14.98 13.25
C GLY A 75 -10.83 14.15 11.96
N LEU A 76 -11.13 12.85 12.03
CA LEU A 76 -11.26 12.02 10.83
C LEU A 76 -12.43 12.51 9.97
N SER A 77 -12.16 12.77 8.69
CA SER A 77 -13.15 13.18 7.69
C SER A 77 -13.91 14.48 8.04
N THR A 78 -13.40 15.31 8.93
CA THR A 78 -14.02 16.61 9.26
C THR A 78 -13.80 17.63 8.13
N GLU A 79 -12.59 17.73 7.61
CA GLU A 79 -12.22 18.64 6.52
C GLU A 79 -10.93 18.18 5.80
N PRO A 80 -10.71 18.59 4.54
CA PRO A 80 -9.45 18.33 3.84
C PRO A 80 -8.24 19.04 4.50
N PHE A 81 -7.02 18.70 4.10
CA PHE A 81 -5.85 19.54 4.42
C PHE A 81 -5.86 20.79 3.53
N SER A 82 -5.12 21.83 3.92
CA SER A 82 -4.93 23.01 3.06
C SER A 82 -4.33 22.60 1.71
N GLU A 83 -4.57 23.43 0.69
CA GLU A 83 -4.08 23.19 -0.66
C GLU A 83 -2.54 23.07 -0.71
N GLU A 84 -1.82 23.87 0.07
CA GLU A 84 -0.36 23.79 0.18
C GLU A 84 0.11 22.42 0.69
N VAL A 85 -0.56 21.89 1.72
CA VAL A 85 -0.26 20.57 2.29
C VAL A 85 -0.61 19.48 1.27
N ALA A 86 -1.79 19.56 0.66
CA ALA A 86 -2.23 18.60 -0.35
C ALA A 86 -1.27 18.55 -1.54
N SER A 87 -0.79 19.71 -2.02
CA SER A 87 0.17 19.79 -3.11
C SER A 87 1.49 19.10 -2.78
N LYS A 88 1.97 19.16 -1.53
CA LYS A 88 3.20 18.48 -1.10
C LYS A 88 3.01 16.97 -0.94
N LEU A 89 1.86 16.54 -0.40
CA LEU A 89 1.54 15.12 -0.20
C LEU A 89 1.34 14.37 -1.53
N LEU A 90 0.72 15.04 -2.51
CA LEU A 90 0.39 14.49 -3.83
C LEU A 90 1.48 14.76 -4.88
N ALA A 91 2.61 15.35 -4.49
CA ALA A 91 3.71 15.62 -5.40
C ALA A 91 4.27 14.30 -5.98
N PRO A 92 4.60 14.27 -7.30
CA PRO A 92 5.17 13.08 -7.92
C PRO A 92 6.52 12.73 -7.30
N ILE A 93 6.81 11.44 -7.17
CA ILE A 93 8.06 10.93 -6.62
C ILE A 93 9.16 11.04 -7.67
N ASN A 94 10.33 11.51 -7.25
CA ASN A 94 11.51 11.52 -8.11
C ASN A 94 11.91 10.06 -8.46
N PRO A 95 12.01 9.67 -9.74
CA PRO A 95 12.39 8.32 -10.14
C PRO A 95 13.75 7.84 -9.59
N LYS A 96 14.64 8.76 -9.22
CA LYS A 96 15.93 8.45 -8.58
C LYS A 96 15.80 7.98 -7.13
N ASP A 97 14.67 8.26 -6.49
CA ASP A 97 14.43 7.91 -5.09
C ASP A 97 13.73 6.55 -4.94
N ILE A 98 13.28 5.96 -6.04
CA ILE A 98 12.54 4.68 -6.05
C ILE A 98 13.55 3.53 -6.15
N GLU A 99 13.59 2.65 -5.15
CA GLU A 99 14.48 1.49 -5.16
C GLU A 99 13.82 0.25 -5.77
N VAL A 100 14.65 -0.69 -6.23
CA VAL A 100 14.20 -1.95 -6.84
C VAL A 100 14.76 -3.11 -6.03
N LYS A 101 13.88 -3.92 -5.45
CA LYS A 101 14.26 -5.17 -4.79
C LYS A 101 14.69 -6.23 -5.81
N PRO A 102 15.49 -7.23 -5.41
CA PRO A 102 15.91 -8.33 -6.30
C PRO A 102 14.76 -9.15 -6.91
N ASP A 103 13.59 -9.18 -6.28
CA ASP A 103 12.36 -9.80 -6.78
C ASP A 103 11.63 -8.95 -7.84
N GLY A 104 12.07 -7.70 -8.03
CA GLY A 104 11.50 -6.74 -8.98
C GLY A 104 10.37 -5.88 -8.42
N LEU A 105 10.12 -5.93 -7.11
CA LEU A 105 9.25 -4.98 -6.41
C LEU A 105 9.94 -3.61 -6.35
N ILE A 106 9.22 -2.56 -6.75
CA ILE A 106 9.68 -1.18 -6.57
C ILE A 106 9.18 -0.64 -5.23
N TYR A 107 9.99 0.16 -4.54
CA TYR A 107 9.59 0.77 -3.27
C TYR A 107 10.25 2.12 -3.06
N LEU A 108 9.61 2.96 -2.26
CA LEU A 108 10.21 4.20 -1.78
C LEU A 108 10.84 3.95 -0.39
N PRO A 109 12.10 4.31 -0.15
CA PRO A 109 12.71 4.16 1.17
C PRO A 109 11.97 4.96 2.26
N GLU A 110 11.90 4.41 3.47
CA GLU A 110 11.13 4.94 4.62
C GLU A 110 11.44 6.41 4.93
N ILE A 111 12.71 6.79 4.82
CA ILE A 111 13.16 8.16 5.08
C ILE A 111 12.49 9.19 4.16
N LYS A 112 12.12 8.80 2.94
CA LYS A 112 11.49 9.70 1.97
C LYS A 112 10.06 10.05 2.39
N TYR A 113 9.29 9.08 2.91
CA TYR A 113 7.98 9.36 3.50
C TYR A 113 8.08 10.37 4.66
N ARG A 114 9.04 10.18 5.57
CA ARG A 114 9.26 11.10 6.70
C ARG A 114 9.61 12.51 6.23
N ARG A 115 10.41 12.65 5.17
CA ARG A 115 10.75 13.94 4.56
C ARG A 115 9.53 14.62 3.94
N ILE A 116 8.67 13.86 3.25
CA ILE A 116 7.41 14.37 2.69
C ILE A 116 6.48 14.85 3.81
N LEU A 117 6.31 14.07 4.88
CA LEU A 117 5.52 14.46 6.04
C LEU A 117 6.09 15.71 6.74
N ASN A 118 7.41 15.81 6.91
CA ASN A 118 8.04 17.00 7.47
C ASN A 118 7.89 18.23 6.56
N SER A 119 7.94 18.06 5.25
CA SER A 119 7.71 19.15 4.30
C SER A 119 6.25 19.62 4.31
N ALA A 120 5.31 18.67 4.40
CA ALA A 120 3.88 18.92 4.40
C ALA A 120 3.39 19.53 5.71
N PHE A 121 3.69 18.90 6.85
CA PHE A 121 3.14 19.25 8.16
C PHE A 121 4.12 19.99 9.09
N GLY A 122 5.40 20.02 8.75
CA GLY A 122 6.45 20.52 9.64
C GLY A 122 6.91 19.47 10.67
N PRO A 123 8.17 19.52 11.14
CA PRO A 123 8.62 18.73 12.28
C PRO A 123 7.74 18.98 13.52
N GLY A 124 7.27 17.92 14.16
CA GLY A 124 6.32 18.00 15.29
C GLY A 124 4.84 18.13 14.88
N GLY A 125 4.55 18.40 13.59
CA GLY A 125 3.19 18.47 13.07
C GLY A 125 2.54 17.12 12.76
N TRP A 126 3.23 16.00 12.99
CA TRP A 126 2.72 14.65 12.77
C TRP A 126 3.37 13.63 13.71
N GLY A 127 2.72 12.49 13.91
CA GLY A 127 3.24 11.39 14.72
C GLY A 127 2.47 10.08 14.54
N LEU A 128 3.10 8.98 14.95
CA LEU A 128 2.44 7.68 15.06
C LEU A 128 2.08 7.41 16.52
N ALA A 129 0.79 7.26 16.79
CA ALA A 129 0.28 6.82 18.08
C ALA A 129 0.08 5.29 18.06
N PRO A 130 0.62 4.54 19.03
CA PRO A 130 0.34 3.13 19.13
C PRO A 130 -1.12 2.87 19.53
N ARG A 131 -1.77 1.92 18.86
CA ARG A 131 -3.18 1.54 19.09
C ARG A 131 -3.36 0.22 19.83
N SER A 132 -2.35 -0.64 19.77
CA SER A 132 -2.33 -1.93 20.46
C SER A 132 -1.03 -2.09 21.24
N GLU A 133 -0.98 -3.12 22.10
CA GLU A 133 0.30 -3.65 22.58
C GLU A 133 1.06 -4.33 21.43
N HIS A 134 2.35 -4.58 21.62
CA HIS A 134 3.13 -5.36 20.66
C HIS A 134 2.65 -6.82 20.69
N SER A 135 2.23 -7.34 19.54
CA SER A 135 2.10 -8.77 19.33
C SER A 135 3.47 -9.31 18.94
N VAL A 136 4.17 -9.89 19.91
CA VAL A 136 5.50 -10.47 19.70
C VAL A 136 5.34 -11.99 19.57
N SER A 137 5.63 -12.50 18.38
CA SER A 137 5.79 -13.93 18.11
C SER A 137 7.28 -14.25 18.02
N SER A 138 7.66 -15.53 18.03
CA SER A 138 9.07 -15.96 18.07
C SER A 138 9.95 -15.47 16.92
N LYS A 139 9.35 -14.97 15.82
CA LYS A 139 10.05 -14.51 14.62
C LYS A 139 9.57 -13.16 14.08
N THR A 140 8.52 -12.58 14.65
CA THR A 140 7.86 -11.40 14.08
C THR A 140 7.29 -10.52 15.19
N VAL A 141 7.48 -9.21 15.06
CA VAL A 141 6.79 -8.20 15.86
C VAL A 141 5.73 -7.56 15.00
N SER A 142 4.52 -7.43 15.54
CA SER A 142 3.44 -6.70 14.89
C SER A 142 2.73 -5.76 15.87
N ARG A 143 2.35 -4.57 15.40
CA ARG A 143 1.63 -3.58 16.20
C ARG A 143 0.79 -2.67 15.31
N GLU A 144 -0.37 -2.26 15.81
CA GLU A 144 -1.19 -1.25 15.15
C GLU A 144 -0.76 0.16 15.56
N TYR A 145 -0.67 1.05 14.57
CA TYR A 145 -0.39 2.46 14.76
C TYR A 145 -1.43 3.31 14.04
N ALA A 146 -1.72 4.47 14.61
CA ALA A 146 -2.49 5.52 13.97
C ALA A 146 -1.56 6.69 13.63
N LEU A 147 -1.63 7.15 12.38
CA LEU A 147 -1.04 8.41 11.96
C LEU A 147 -1.95 9.56 12.41
N VAL A 148 -1.36 10.49 13.15
CA VAL A 148 -1.97 11.74 13.56
C VAL A 148 -1.16 12.86 12.91
N ALA A 149 -1.83 13.83 12.30
CA ALA A 149 -1.20 15.03 11.76
C ALA A 149 -2.02 16.24 12.16
N LEU A 150 -1.37 17.32 12.59
CA LEU A 150 -2.01 18.58 12.99
C LEU A 150 -3.19 18.40 13.96
N GLY A 151 -3.04 17.48 14.91
CA GLY A 151 -4.05 17.21 15.94
C GLY A 151 -5.29 16.42 15.46
N ARG A 152 -5.25 15.81 14.27
CA ARG A 152 -6.33 14.94 13.75
C ARG A 152 -5.84 13.55 13.36
N PHE A 153 -6.71 12.58 13.57
CA PHE A 153 -6.54 11.22 13.08
C PHE A 153 -6.55 11.23 11.55
N VAL A 154 -5.57 10.57 10.94
CA VAL A 154 -5.42 10.46 9.49
C VAL A 154 -5.75 9.04 9.02
N SER A 155 -5.03 8.06 9.54
CA SER A 155 -5.11 6.67 9.08
C SER A 155 -4.64 5.73 10.19
N GLN A 156 -5.04 4.47 10.12
CA GLN A 156 -4.56 3.39 10.97
C GLN A 156 -4.04 2.24 10.11
N ALA A 157 -2.88 1.70 10.48
CA ALA A 157 -2.33 0.52 9.82
C ALA A 157 -1.57 -0.37 10.82
N ARG A 158 -1.52 -1.66 10.51
CA ARG A 158 -0.67 -2.62 11.22
C ARG A 158 0.72 -2.63 10.61
N GLY A 159 1.73 -2.42 11.44
CA GLY A 159 3.13 -2.67 11.11
C GLY A 159 3.50 -4.09 11.45
N GLU A 160 4.45 -4.64 10.71
CA GLU A 160 5.09 -5.91 11.03
C GLU A 160 6.56 -5.89 10.63
N GLN A 161 7.37 -6.63 11.37
CA GLN A 161 8.79 -6.79 11.10
C GLN A 161 9.28 -8.14 11.62
N ASP A 162 9.90 -8.90 10.73
CA ASP A 162 10.54 -10.16 11.09
C ASP A 162 11.90 -9.92 11.77
N TYR A 163 12.24 -10.83 12.68
CA TYR A 163 13.52 -10.89 13.36
C TYR A 163 13.94 -12.34 13.57
N PHE A 164 15.24 -12.60 13.58
CA PHE A 164 15.80 -13.95 13.66
C PHE A 164 16.45 -14.26 15.00
N ASP A 165 16.90 -13.22 15.70
CA ASP A 165 17.56 -13.30 17.00
C ASP A 165 16.73 -12.50 18.02
N PRO A 166 16.38 -13.08 19.19
CA PRO A 166 15.73 -12.34 20.29
C PRO A 166 16.39 -11.00 20.63
N ASP A 167 17.72 -10.88 20.52
CA ASP A 167 18.44 -9.62 20.78
C ASP A 167 18.07 -8.52 19.75
N GLY A 168 17.52 -8.91 18.60
CA GLY A 168 17.04 -8.02 17.54
C GLY A 168 15.66 -7.41 17.79
N LEU A 169 14.98 -7.71 18.92
CA LEU A 169 13.60 -7.28 19.17
C LEU A 169 13.42 -5.76 19.15
N ALA A 170 14.38 -5.00 19.67
CA ALA A 170 14.32 -3.53 19.68
C ALA A 170 14.35 -2.97 18.25
N THR A 171 15.29 -3.43 17.43
CA THR A 171 15.39 -3.07 16.01
C THR A 171 14.13 -3.48 15.24
N ALA A 172 13.60 -4.67 15.53
CA ALA A 172 12.37 -5.16 14.92
C ALA A 172 11.16 -4.27 15.29
N SER A 173 11.09 -3.79 16.52
CA SER A 173 10.04 -2.89 16.99
C SER A 173 10.07 -1.54 16.27
N GLU A 174 11.26 -0.98 16.02
CA GLU A 174 11.41 0.23 15.20
C GLU A 174 11.06 -0.02 13.72
N GLY A 175 11.46 -1.17 13.16
CA GLY A 175 11.06 -1.57 11.81
C GLY A 175 9.55 -1.73 11.66
N CYS A 176 8.89 -2.33 12.65
CA CYS A 176 7.43 -2.46 12.70
C CYS A 176 6.75 -1.08 12.66
N LYS A 177 7.26 -0.11 13.44
CA LYS A 177 6.76 1.26 13.44
C LYS A 177 6.94 1.96 12.08
N SER A 178 8.12 1.86 11.46
CA SER A 178 8.34 2.42 10.12
C SER A 178 7.48 1.75 9.05
N ASN A 179 7.25 0.44 9.14
CA ASN A 179 6.39 -0.29 8.22
C ASN A 179 4.95 0.25 8.28
N ALA A 180 4.41 0.44 9.49
CA ALA A 180 3.09 1.04 9.68
C ALA A 180 2.99 2.47 9.12
N LEU A 181 4.07 3.26 9.26
CA LEU A 181 4.12 4.63 8.74
C LEU A 181 3.85 4.68 7.24
N MET A 182 4.58 3.86 6.46
CA MET A 182 4.46 3.84 5.01
C MET A 182 3.05 3.46 4.57
N ARG A 183 2.43 2.49 5.26
CA ARG A 183 1.05 2.06 5.00
C ARG A 183 0.05 3.19 5.29
N CYS A 184 0.20 3.90 6.40
CA CYS A 184 -0.65 5.05 6.71
C CYS A 184 -0.47 6.20 5.70
N CYS A 185 0.75 6.42 5.20
CA CYS A 185 1.02 7.47 4.22
C CYS A 185 0.29 7.25 2.88
N LYS A 186 -0.11 6.02 2.57
CA LYS A 186 -0.88 5.71 1.36
C LYS A 186 -2.24 6.42 1.35
N ASP A 187 -2.91 6.51 2.49
CA ASP A 187 -4.21 7.17 2.61
C ASP A 187 -4.11 8.70 2.46
N LEU A 188 -2.91 9.27 2.62
CA LEU A 188 -2.59 10.67 2.30
C LEU A 188 -2.27 10.88 0.80
N GLY A 189 -2.19 9.82 0.00
CA GLY A 189 -1.84 9.86 -1.41
C GLY A 189 -0.33 9.85 -1.71
N ILE A 190 0.53 9.80 -0.68
CA ILE A 190 1.99 9.79 -0.85
C ILE A 190 2.42 8.53 -1.61
N ALA A 191 3.23 8.71 -2.66
CA ALA A 191 3.81 7.63 -3.46
C ALA A 191 2.78 6.63 -4.00
N SER A 192 1.54 7.09 -4.23
CA SER A 192 0.44 6.27 -4.73
C SER A 192 0.74 5.64 -6.10
N GLU A 193 1.54 6.31 -6.93
CA GLU A 193 2.00 5.81 -8.24
C GLU A 193 2.79 4.49 -8.16
N LEU A 194 3.44 4.19 -7.03
CA LEU A 194 4.16 2.91 -6.84
C LEU A 194 3.24 1.69 -6.78
N TRP A 195 1.92 1.93 -6.69
CA TRP A 195 0.89 0.90 -6.70
C TRP A 195 0.12 0.84 -8.02
N ASP A 196 0.39 1.74 -8.97
CA ASP A 196 -0.20 1.70 -10.31
C ASP A 196 0.56 0.71 -11.21
N PRO A 197 -0.08 -0.36 -11.70
CA PRO A 197 0.54 -1.31 -12.62
C PRO A 197 1.15 -0.64 -13.88
N SER A 198 0.59 0.47 -14.35
CA SER A 198 1.07 1.18 -15.55
C SER A 198 2.36 1.93 -15.26
N PHE A 199 2.43 2.65 -14.13
CA PHE A 199 3.66 3.25 -13.63
C PHE A 199 4.74 2.19 -13.39
N ILE A 200 4.42 1.10 -12.70
CA ILE A 200 5.39 0.02 -12.39
C ILE A 200 6.02 -0.53 -13.68
N ARG A 201 5.22 -0.81 -14.71
CA ARG A 201 5.73 -1.32 -16.00
C ARG A 201 6.65 -0.30 -16.68
N SER A 202 6.24 0.97 -16.73
CA SER A 202 7.00 2.03 -17.40
C SER A 202 8.31 2.30 -16.66
N PHE A 203 8.26 2.43 -15.34
CA PHE A 203 9.43 2.61 -14.48
C PHE A 203 10.42 1.46 -14.62
N LYS A 204 9.95 0.20 -14.60
CA LYS A 204 10.85 -0.96 -14.76
C LYS A 204 11.48 -1.00 -16.14
N ALA A 205 10.77 -0.64 -17.20
CA ALA A 205 11.33 -0.57 -18.54
C ALA A 205 12.44 0.50 -18.65
N GLU A 206 12.25 1.65 -18.01
CA GLU A 206 13.18 2.78 -18.09
C GLU A 206 14.36 2.66 -17.12
N HIS A 207 14.12 2.25 -15.87
CA HIS A 207 15.10 2.36 -14.78
C HIS A 207 15.57 1.03 -14.18
N ALA A 208 14.92 -0.10 -14.49
CA ALA A 208 15.30 -1.41 -13.98
C ALA A 208 15.76 -2.37 -15.09
N ALA A 209 16.57 -3.36 -14.71
CA ALA A 209 16.98 -4.44 -15.61
C ALA A 209 16.88 -5.78 -14.87
N GLN A 210 16.45 -6.80 -15.60
CA GLN A 210 16.53 -8.18 -15.14
C GLN A 210 17.82 -8.79 -15.68
N VAL A 211 18.67 -9.25 -14.77
CA VAL A 211 20.02 -9.74 -15.09
C VAL A 211 20.20 -11.16 -14.57
N MET A 212 20.97 -11.97 -15.28
CA MET A 212 21.35 -13.30 -14.80
C MET A 212 22.44 -13.14 -13.75
N THR A 213 22.23 -13.79 -12.61
CA THR A 213 23.13 -13.67 -11.45
C THR A 213 23.57 -15.03 -10.96
N GLU A 214 24.76 -15.09 -10.40
CA GLU A 214 25.31 -16.26 -9.72
C GLU A 214 25.54 -15.94 -8.24
N HIS A 215 25.09 -16.83 -7.35
CA HIS A 215 25.39 -16.74 -5.94
C HIS A 215 26.83 -17.15 -5.67
N PHE A 216 27.62 -16.29 -5.02
CA PHE A 216 29.06 -16.49 -4.83
C PHE A 216 29.42 -17.83 -4.16
N THR A 217 28.74 -18.18 -3.06
CA THR A 217 29.00 -19.44 -2.33
C THR A 217 28.41 -20.68 -2.98
N THR A 218 27.17 -20.61 -3.47
CA THR A 218 26.43 -21.80 -3.92
C THR A 218 26.50 -22.04 -5.42
N GLN A 219 27.06 -21.10 -6.19
CA GLN A 219 27.13 -21.11 -7.65
C GLN A 219 25.77 -21.26 -8.35
N LYS A 220 24.68 -21.09 -7.59
CA LYS A 220 23.32 -21.17 -8.11
C LYS A 220 23.02 -19.93 -8.93
N ARG A 221 22.54 -20.15 -10.14
CA ARG A 221 22.17 -19.07 -11.05
C ARG A 221 20.69 -18.72 -10.94
N ARG A 222 20.36 -17.43 -10.96
CA ARG A 222 18.98 -16.93 -10.92
C ARG A 222 18.86 -15.57 -11.59
N MET A 223 17.69 -15.29 -12.17
CA MET A 223 17.37 -13.97 -12.70
C MET A 223 16.95 -13.04 -11.57
N LEU A 224 17.66 -11.93 -11.39
CA LEU A 224 17.32 -10.90 -10.39
C LEU A 224 17.07 -9.56 -11.07
N TRP A 225 16.25 -8.75 -10.42
CA TRP A 225 16.08 -7.36 -10.78
C TRP A 225 17.10 -6.49 -10.07
N ARG A 226 17.61 -5.48 -10.77
CA ARG A 226 18.35 -4.36 -10.17
C ARG A 226 17.97 -3.06 -10.85
N ARG A 227 18.27 -1.94 -10.21
CA ARG A 227 18.29 -0.66 -10.92
C ARG A 227 19.41 -0.64 -11.96
N LYS A 228 19.22 0.08 -13.06
CA LYS A 228 20.20 0.20 -14.15
C LYS A 228 21.46 0.96 -13.72
N ASP A 229 21.32 1.95 -12.85
CA ASP A 229 22.39 2.76 -12.26
C ASP A 229 23.05 2.09 -11.03
N GLY A 230 22.38 1.10 -10.43
CA GLY A 230 22.88 0.34 -9.29
C GLY A 230 23.66 -0.92 -9.66
N ARG A 231 24.31 -1.51 -8.65
CA ARG A 231 24.96 -2.83 -8.72
C ARG A 231 24.26 -3.78 -7.77
N LEU A 232 24.37 -5.07 -8.03
CA LEU A 232 23.90 -6.10 -7.10
C LEU A 232 24.82 -6.14 -5.87
N GLU A 233 24.23 -6.31 -4.71
CA GLU A 233 24.95 -6.53 -3.47
C GLU A 233 25.37 -8.00 -3.32
N TYR A 234 26.44 -8.22 -2.55
CA TYR A 234 26.82 -9.56 -2.09
C TYR A 234 25.61 -10.23 -1.43
N PRO A 235 25.33 -11.53 -1.67
CA PRO A 235 26.20 -12.54 -2.27
C PRO A 235 26.05 -12.75 -3.79
N TYR A 236 25.43 -11.84 -4.54
CA TYR A 236 25.14 -12.05 -5.96
C TYR A 236 26.10 -11.31 -6.88
N LYS A 237 26.58 -12.01 -7.91
CA LYS A 237 27.39 -11.43 -8.98
C LYS A 237 26.62 -11.52 -10.30
N GLU A 238 26.66 -10.44 -11.09
CA GLU A 238 26.13 -10.42 -12.45
C GLU A 238 27.02 -11.25 -13.38
N LEU A 239 26.38 -12.06 -14.23
CA LEU A 239 27.04 -12.90 -15.24
C LEU A 239 27.13 -12.19 -16.59
#